data_AF-A0A1W9RHM8-F1
#
_entry.id   AF-A0A1W9RHM8-F1
#
_cell.length_a   1.000
_cell.length_b   1.000
_cell.length_c   1.000
_cell.angle_alpha   90.00
_cell.angle_beta   90.00
_cell.angle_gamma   90.00
#
_symmetry.space_group_name_H-M   'P 1'
#
loop_
_entity.id
_entity.type
_entity.pdbx_description
1 polymer ?
#
loop_
_entity_poly.entity_id
_entity_poly.type
_entity_poly.pdbx_seq_one_letter_code
_entity_poly.pdbx_strand_id
1 'polypeptide(L)'
;MISISRSGVWPEGVFAGASSGVLLALSFPPYPTRFLLLIALVPIFWYYLLVFPRVSAMSADIPGYSSGRLWLKSGTAVGFSFGITFFLMLLFWIANLIPASSVHHPFVLIPGLVLLVVYLSCYPVIFTVSLSYLTGRFGSVALVFSPALWALTELARSRGELGFSWGIVSASLVPYPVAIQGLSIYGPFGLSMVFVTVNLLVA
;
A
#
# COMPACT_ATOMS: atom_id res chain seq x y z
N MET A 1 7.08 -19.39 23.43
CA MET A 1 6.74 -20.12 22.20
C MET A 1 5.29 -19.79 21.86
N ILE A 2 5.05 -18.83 20.95
CA ILE A 2 3.69 -18.43 20.57
C ILE A 2 3.21 -19.42 19.51
N SER A 3 2.13 -20.14 19.82
CA SER A 3 1.45 -21.05 18.90
C SER A 3 0.80 -20.24 17.78
N ILE A 4 1.48 -20.08 16.65
CA ILE A 4 0.91 -19.48 15.45
C ILE A 4 0.05 -20.56 14.80
N SER A 5 -1.25 -20.51 15.07
CA SER A 5 -2.27 -21.29 14.38
C SER A 5 -2.10 -21.15 12.86
N ARG A 6 -2.40 -22.22 12.10
CA ARG A 6 -2.44 -22.23 10.62
C ARG A 6 -3.30 -21.11 10.01
N SER A 7 -4.14 -20.45 10.80
CA SER A 7 -4.94 -19.27 10.42
C SER A 7 -4.20 -17.91 10.52
N GLY A 8 -3.03 -17.83 11.14
CA GLY A 8 -2.34 -16.58 11.51
C GLY A 8 -1.81 -15.72 10.35
N VAL A 9 -1.65 -16.31 9.16
CA VAL A 9 -1.16 -15.60 7.96
C VAL A 9 -2.09 -14.47 7.53
N TRP A 10 -3.40 -14.68 7.70
CA TRP A 10 -4.45 -13.78 7.25
C TRP A 10 -4.67 -12.57 8.17
N PRO A 11 -4.90 -12.74 9.48
CA PRO A 11 -5.13 -11.60 10.36
C PRO A 11 -3.90 -10.70 10.45
N GLU A 12 -2.69 -11.27 10.50
CA GLU A 12 -1.47 -10.46 10.63
C GLU A 12 -1.18 -9.67 9.35
N GLY A 13 -1.32 -10.30 8.17
CA GLY A 13 -1.15 -9.61 6.89
C GLY A 13 -2.22 -8.55 6.62
N VAL A 14 -3.49 -8.86 6.93
CA VAL A 14 -4.60 -7.90 6.81
C VAL A 14 -4.42 -6.74 7.78
N PHE A 15 -3.99 -7.02 9.02
CA PHE A 15 -3.71 -5.98 10.01
C PHE A 15 -2.56 -5.07 9.58
N ALA A 16 -1.46 -5.65 9.08
CA ALA A 16 -0.31 -4.90 8.56
C ALA A 16 -0.72 -4.00 7.38
N GLY A 17 -1.49 -4.53 6.43
CA GLY A 17 -2.02 -3.77 5.31
C GLY A 17 -2.94 -2.64 5.77
N ALA A 18 -3.98 -2.96 6.55
CA ALA A 18 -4.95 -1.99 7.05
C ALA A 18 -4.32 -0.88 7.89
N SER A 19 -3.44 -1.21 8.83
CA SER A 19 -2.74 -0.21 9.66
C SER A 19 -1.87 0.70 8.82
N SER A 20 -1.13 0.16 7.84
CA SER A 20 -0.32 0.95 6.92
C SER A 20 -1.19 1.88 6.06
N GLY A 21 -2.33 1.40 5.58
CA GLY A 21 -3.27 2.19 4.77
C GLY A 21 -3.88 3.34 5.56
N VAL A 22 -4.25 3.11 6.81
CA VAL A 22 -4.73 4.16 7.74
C VAL A 22 -3.64 5.20 8.01
N LEU A 23 -2.42 4.76 8.36
CA LEU A 23 -1.30 5.67 8.64
C LEU A 23 -0.96 6.54 7.42
N LEU A 24 -0.97 5.95 6.22
CA LEU A 24 -0.73 6.71 5.00
C LEU A 24 -1.88 7.69 4.74
N ALA A 25 -3.15 7.29 4.91
CA ALA A 25 -4.30 8.17 4.71
C ALA A 25 -4.26 9.38 5.65
N LEU A 26 -3.89 9.17 6.92
CA LEU A 26 -3.71 10.24 7.90
C LEU A 26 -2.52 11.16 7.59
N SER A 27 -1.67 10.79 6.63
CA SER A 27 -0.63 11.67 6.09
C SER A 27 -1.17 12.60 4.99
N PHE A 28 -2.44 12.51 4.59
CA PHE A 28 -3.07 13.39 3.58
C PHE A 28 -3.99 14.44 4.24
N PRO A 29 -4.36 15.52 3.52
CA PRO A 29 -5.33 16.47 4.04
C PRO A 29 -6.66 15.75 4.34
N PRO A 30 -7.44 16.20 5.34
CA PRO A 30 -7.30 17.44 6.10
C PRO A 30 -6.37 17.35 7.32
N TYR A 31 -5.77 16.19 7.60
CA TYR A 31 -5.05 15.96 8.84
C TYR A 31 -3.68 16.67 8.86
N PRO A 32 -3.26 17.26 10.01
CA PRO A 32 -1.94 17.88 10.16
C PRO A 32 -0.81 16.86 10.43
N THR A 33 -1.09 15.55 10.35
CA THR A 33 -0.21 14.45 10.79
C THR A 33 0.70 13.90 9.70
N ARG A 34 1.34 14.80 8.92
CA ARG A 34 2.16 14.42 7.75
C ARG A 34 3.42 13.63 8.09
N PHE A 35 3.91 13.78 9.31
CA PHE A 35 5.03 13.01 9.84
C PHE A 35 4.73 11.50 9.93
N LEU A 36 3.45 11.09 9.95
CA LEU A 36 3.07 9.68 9.90
C LEU A 36 3.58 8.99 8.63
N LEU A 37 3.87 9.75 7.57
CA LEU A 37 4.48 9.21 6.36
C LEU A 37 5.80 8.48 6.63
N LEU A 38 6.57 8.91 7.64
CA LEU A 38 7.84 8.29 8.01
C LEU A 38 7.70 6.84 8.52
N ILE A 39 6.50 6.49 8.99
CA ILE A 39 6.18 5.18 9.57
C ILE A 39 5.00 4.48 8.90
N ALA A 40 4.42 5.08 7.85
CA ALA A 40 3.17 4.64 7.25
C ALA A 40 3.24 3.24 6.62
N LEU A 41 4.40 2.82 6.11
CA LEU A 41 4.62 1.50 5.50
C LEU A 41 5.36 0.53 6.42
N VAL A 42 5.77 0.97 7.62
CA VAL A 42 6.47 0.12 8.61
C VAL A 42 5.69 -1.15 8.93
N PRO A 43 4.35 -1.16 9.15
CA PRO A 43 3.65 -2.40 9.44
C PRO A 43 3.71 -3.43 8.29
N ILE A 44 3.64 -2.99 7.03
CA ILE A 44 3.85 -3.87 5.86
C ILE A 44 5.27 -4.43 5.85
N PHE A 45 6.29 -3.59 6.04
CA PHE A 45 7.68 -4.06 6.04
C PHE A 45 7.96 -5.02 7.19
N TRP A 46 7.44 -4.74 8.39
CA TRP A 46 7.52 -5.64 9.54
C TRP A 46 6.92 -7.01 9.24
N TYR A 47 5.76 -7.05 8.57
CA TYR A 47 5.15 -8.31 8.12
C TYR A 47 6.09 -9.10 7.20
N TYR A 48 6.68 -8.44 6.20
CA TYR A 48 7.59 -9.13 5.26
C TYR A 48 8.97 -9.47 5.85
N LEU A 49 9.43 -8.77 6.89
CA LEU A 49 10.68 -9.06 7.57
C LEU A 49 10.55 -10.21 8.57
N LEU A 50 9.45 -10.25 9.33
CA LEU A 50 9.36 -11.09 10.53
C LEU A 50 8.31 -12.18 10.45
N VAL A 51 7.20 -11.96 9.75
CA VAL A 51 6.06 -12.89 9.70
C VAL A 51 6.11 -13.76 8.45
N PHE A 52 6.14 -13.13 7.27
CA PHE A 52 6.05 -13.81 5.99
C PHE A 52 7.14 -14.88 5.78
N PRO A 53 8.42 -14.66 6.13
CA PRO A 53 9.45 -15.68 5.96
C PRO A 53 9.18 -16.94 6.81
N ARG A 54 8.66 -16.75 8.04
CA ARG A 54 8.30 -17.86 8.94
C ARG A 54 7.15 -18.68 8.38
N VAL A 55 6.13 -17.98 7.86
CA VAL A 55 4.98 -18.63 7.21
C VAL A 55 5.41 -19.38 5.96
N SER A 56 6.23 -18.77 5.11
CA SER A 56 6.72 -19.40 3.88
C SER A 56 7.56 -20.64 4.17
N ALA A 57 8.41 -20.61 5.21
CA ALA A 57 9.19 -21.75 5.64
C ALA A 57 8.30 -22.87 6.20
N MET A 58 7.39 -22.57 7.13
CA MET A 58 6.48 -23.56 7.74
C MET A 58 5.56 -24.21 6.70
N SER A 59 5.15 -23.45 5.68
CA SER A 59 4.26 -23.97 4.64
C SER A 59 4.98 -24.87 3.63
N ALA A 60 6.31 -24.76 3.50
CA ALA A 60 7.10 -25.56 2.58
C ALA A 60 7.12 -27.06 2.93
N ASP A 61 6.94 -27.39 4.21
CA ASP A 61 6.92 -28.78 4.70
C ASP A 61 5.56 -29.49 4.48
N ILE A 62 4.55 -28.79 3.95
CA ILE A 62 3.19 -29.34 3.78
C ILE A 62 3.10 -30.09 2.43
N PRO A 63 2.71 -31.38 2.42
CA PRO A 63 2.48 -32.12 1.17
C PRO A 63 1.41 -31.45 0.29
N GLY A 64 1.73 -31.25 -1.00
CA GLY A 64 0.83 -30.58 -1.95
C GLY A 64 0.83 -29.04 -1.87
N TYR A 65 1.77 -28.46 -1.11
CA TYR A 65 1.95 -27.02 -1.04
C TYR A 65 2.39 -26.41 -2.38
N SER A 66 1.82 -25.25 -2.71
CA SER A 66 2.21 -24.44 -3.86
C SER A 66 2.64 -23.06 -3.39
N SER A 67 3.94 -22.79 -3.44
CA SER A 67 4.53 -21.52 -3.01
C SER A 67 3.89 -20.33 -3.73
N GLY A 68 3.66 -20.45 -5.05
CA GLY A 68 3.01 -19.42 -5.84
C GLY A 68 1.61 -19.05 -5.32
N ARG A 69 0.81 -20.04 -4.91
CA ARG A 69 -0.53 -19.79 -4.35
C ARG A 69 -0.45 -19.08 -3.01
N LEU A 70 0.52 -19.39 -2.16
CA LEU A 70 0.71 -18.67 -0.89
C LEU A 70 1.10 -17.21 -1.15
N TRP A 71 2.04 -16.98 -2.05
CA TRP A 71 2.54 -15.63 -2.35
C TRP A 71 1.44 -14.73 -2.90
N LEU A 72 0.64 -15.25 -3.84
CA LEU A 72 -0.52 -14.56 -4.39
C LEU A 72 -1.54 -14.25 -3.29
N LYS A 73 -1.91 -15.24 -2.48
CA LYS A 73 -2.90 -15.06 -1.40
C LYS A 73 -2.44 -14.03 -0.36
N SER A 74 -1.20 -14.14 0.10
CA SER A 74 -0.64 -13.25 1.13
C SER A 74 -0.48 -11.83 0.60
N GLY A 75 0.12 -11.67 -0.58
CA GLY A 75 0.28 -10.38 -1.24
C GLY A 75 -1.06 -9.70 -1.49
N THR A 76 -2.05 -10.41 -2.04
CA THR A 76 -3.38 -9.86 -2.28
C THR A 76 -4.07 -9.43 -0.99
N ALA A 77 -3.99 -10.22 0.09
CA ALA A 77 -4.61 -9.86 1.37
C ALA A 77 -4.01 -8.57 1.97
N VAL A 78 -2.68 -8.46 1.99
CA VAL A 78 -1.96 -7.28 2.50
C VAL A 78 -2.25 -6.05 1.64
N GLY A 79 -2.10 -6.19 0.32
CA GLY A 79 -2.27 -5.07 -0.61
C GLY A 79 -3.71 -4.57 -0.71
N PHE A 80 -4.68 -5.49 -0.69
CA PHE A 80 -6.08 -5.11 -0.77
C PHE A 80 -6.56 -4.44 0.51
N SER A 81 -6.20 -4.97 1.69
CA SER A 81 -6.54 -4.33 2.97
C SER A 81 -5.89 -2.94 3.11
N PHE A 82 -4.65 -2.79 2.66
CA PHE A 82 -4.00 -1.49 2.52
C PHE A 82 -4.79 -0.56 1.59
N GLY A 83 -5.09 -1.00 0.38
CA GLY A 83 -5.76 -0.18 -0.63
C GLY A 83 -7.15 0.26 -0.19
N ILE A 84 -7.96 -0.64 0.34
CA ILE A 84 -9.31 -0.35 0.84
C ILE A 84 -9.25 0.73 1.92
N THR A 85 -8.43 0.53 2.95
CA THR A 85 -8.35 1.49 4.07
C THR A 85 -7.79 2.83 3.63
N PHE A 86 -6.73 2.84 2.83
CA PHE A 86 -6.11 4.05 2.31
C PHE A 86 -7.07 4.85 1.42
N PHE A 87 -7.61 4.24 0.36
CA PHE A 87 -8.40 4.94 -0.63
C PHE A 87 -9.80 5.31 -0.13
N LEU A 88 -10.42 4.52 0.76
CA LEU A 88 -11.67 4.94 1.40
C LEU A 88 -11.46 6.20 2.24
N MET A 89 -10.44 6.23 3.09
CA MET A 89 -10.16 7.38 3.94
C MET A 89 -9.65 8.59 3.15
N LEU A 90 -8.95 8.38 2.05
CA LEU A 90 -8.47 9.47 1.19
C LEU A 90 -9.60 10.08 0.33
N LEU A 91 -10.53 9.25 -0.14
CA LEU A 91 -11.50 9.61 -1.18
C LEU A 91 -12.95 9.63 -0.70
N PHE A 92 -13.21 9.54 0.61
CA PHE A 92 -14.57 9.57 1.17
C PHE A 92 -15.38 10.79 0.71
N TRP A 93 -14.69 11.90 0.44
CA TRP A 93 -15.31 13.15 -0.01
C TRP A 93 -15.98 13.03 -1.39
N ILE A 94 -15.61 12.05 -2.23
CA ILE A 94 -16.23 11.81 -3.54
C ILE A 94 -17.73 11.49 -3.39
N ALA A 95 -18.12 10.84 -2.29
CA ALA A 95 -19.53 10.57 -2.01
C ALA A 95 -20.37 11.84 -1.76
N ASN A 96 -19.73 12.98 -1.52
CA ASN A 96 -20.36 14.26 -1.19
C ASN A 96 -20.12 15.34 -2.27
N LEU A 97 -19.93 14.92 -3.52
CA LEU A 97 -19.64 15.81 -4.66
C LEU A 97 -20.83 16.65 -5.16
N ILE A 98 -22.02 16.56 -4.56
CA ILE A 98 -23.19 17.36 -4.97
C ILE A 98 -23.19 18.68 -4.18
N PRO A 99 -23.33 19.86 -4.83
CA PRO A 99 -23.68 20.09 -6.25
C PRO A 99 -22.47 20.33 -7.17
N ALA A 100 -21.24 20.14 -6.71
CA ALA A 100 -20.02 20.43 -7.47
C ALA A 100 -19.83 19.52 -8.71
N SER A 101 -20.55 18.41 -8.80
CA SER A 101 -20.53 17.49 -9.94
C SER A 101 -21.78 17.61 -10.81
N SER A 102 -21.67 17.18 -12.07
CA SER A 102 -22.81 17.03 -13.00
C SER A 102 -23.76 15.87 -12.64
N VAL A 103 -23.45 15.12 -11.57
CA VAL A 103 -24.27 14.01 -11.08
C VAL A 103 -25.34 14.56 -10.14
N HIS A 104 -26.60 14.30 -10.48
CA HIS A 104 -27.75 14.77 -9.71
C HIS A 104 -28.33 13.68 -8.77
N HIS A 105 -27.90 12.44 -8.94
CA HIS A 105 -28.41 11.29 -8.18
C HIS A 105 -27.36 10.79 -7.17
N PRO A 106 -27.50 11.09 -5.86
CA PRO A 106 -26.50 10.74 -4.84
C PRO A 106 -26.25 9.23 -4.72
N PHE A 107 -27.26 8.39 -5.00
CA PHE A 107 -27.14 6.94 -4.95
C PHE A 107 -26.12 6.36 -5.95
N VAL A 108 -25.77 7.09 -7.01
CA VAL A 108 -24.76 6.65 -8.01
C VAL A 108 -23.33 6.85 -7.49
N LEU A 109 -23.12 7.81 -6.59
CA LEU A 109 -21.79 8.16 -6.08
C LEU A 109 -21.20 7.06 -5.19
N ILE A 110 -22.03 6.36 -4.41
CA ILE A 110 -21.56 5.31 -3.49
C ILE A 110 -21.01 4.10 -4.28
N PRO A 111 -21.74 3.48 -5.22
CA PRO A 111 -21.19 2.41 -6.06
C PRO A 111 -19.98 2.87 -6.87
N GLY A 112 -19.98 4.12 -7.36
CA GLY A 112 -18.85 4.72 -8.06
C GLY A 112 -17.59 4.80 -7.18
N LEU A 113 -17.72 5.26 -5.94
CA LEU A 113 -16.62 5.31 -4.97
C LEU A 113 -16.13 3.89 -4.62
N VAL A 114 -17.03 2.94 -4.39
CA VAL A 114 -16.65 1.54 -4.11
C VAL A 114 -15.85 0.96 -5.27
N LEU A 115 -16.34 1.14 -6.51
CA LEU A 115 -15.65 0.65 -7.70
C LEU A 115 -14.28 1.32 -7.88
N LEU A 116 -14.21 2.64 -7.66
CA LEU A 116 -12.96 3.40 -7.71
C LEU A 116 -11.95 2.88 -6.67
N VAL A 117 -12.38 2.68 -5.43
CA VAL A 117 -11.53 2.15 -4.35
C VAL A 117 -11.02 0.75 -4.69
N VAL A 118 -11.89 -0.14 -5.19
CA VAL A 118 -11.49 -1.49 -5.63
C VAL A 118 -10.47 -1.42 -6.76
N TYR A 119 -10.72 -0.58 -7.77
CA TYR A 119 -9.80 -0.35 -8.88
C TYR A 119 -8.43 0.16 -8.39
N LEU A 120 -8.41 1.18 -7.53
CA LEU A 120 -7.15 1.74 -7.02
C LEU A 120 -6.41 0.77 -6.10
N SER A 121 -7.13 -0.08 -5.36
CA SER A 121 -6.55 -1.12 -4.50
C SER A 121 -5.79 -2.19 -5.28
N CYS A 122 -6.04 -2.35 -6.59
CA CYS A 122 -5.26 -3.24 -7.44
C CYS A 122 -3.78 -2.82 -7.53
N TYR A 123 -3.46 -1.52 -7.42
CA TYR A 123 -2.07 -1.06 -7.50
C TYR A 123 -1.23 -1.46 -6.28
N PRO A 124 -1.69 -1.24 -5.02
CA PRO A 124 -1.05 -1.83 -3.85
C PRO A 124 -1.00 -3.36 -3.87
N VAL A 125 -2.01 -4.04 -4.43
CA VAL A 125 -1.98 -5.51 -4.62
C VAL A 125 -0.83 -5.93 -5.54
N ILE A 126 -0.61 -5.22 -6.66
CA ILE A 126 0.54 -5.48 -7.54
C ILE A 126 1.84 -5.34 -6.75
N PHE A 127 1.99 -4.26 -5.97
CA PHE A 127 3.16 -4.03 -5.12
C PHE A 127 3.40 -5.18 -4.12
N THR A 128 2.40 -5.54 -3.32
CA THR A 128 2.56 -6.57 -2.27
C THR A 128 2.66 -7.98 -2.83
N VAL A 129 2.01 -8.30 -3.95
CA VAL A 129 2.20 -9.59 -4.64
C VAL A 129 3.63 -9.68 -5.17
N SER A 130 4.17 -8.61 -5.78
CA SER A 130 5.58 -8.56 -6.19
C SER A 130 6.51 -8.74 -5.00
N LEU A 131 6.25 -8.08 -3.86
CA LEU A 131 7.04 -8.28 -2.64
C LEU A 131 6.93 -9.71 -2.11
N SER A 132 5.75 -10.30 -2.03
CA SER A 132 5.56 -11.70 -1.60
C SER A 132 6.30 -12.68 -2.49
N TYR A 133 6.26 -12.47 -3.80
CA TYR A 133 7.02 -13.29 -4.75
C TYR A 133 8.53 -13.15 -4.54
N LEU A 134 9.04 -11.91 -4.48
CA LEU A 134 10.47 -11.64 -4.37
C LEU A 134 11.04 -12.08 -3.01
N THR A 135 10.33 -11.79 -1.91
CA THR A 135 10.75 -12.23 -0.56
C THR A 135 10.63 -13.73 -0.38
N GLY A 136 9.64 -14.37 -1.00
CA GLY A 136 9.52 -15.83 -1.02
C GLY A 136 10.64 -16.51 -1.79
N ARG A 137 11.21 -15.83 -2.81
CA ARG A 137 12.28 -16.38 -3.67
C ARG A 137 13.69 -16.06 -3.18
N PHE A 138 13.91 -14.84 -2.71
CA PHE A 138 15.24 -14.29 -2.39
C PHE A 138 15.38 -13.88 -0.92
N GLY A 139 14.38 -14.16 -0.08
CA GLY A 139 14.36 -13.78 1.33
C GLY A 139 14.22 -12.27 1.54
N SER A 140 14.53 -11.82 2.76
CA SER A 140 14.33 -10.42 3.17
C SER A 140 15.17 -9.41 2.39
N VAL A 141 16.30 -9.83 1.78
CA VAL A 141 17.14 -8.96 0.94
C VAL A 141 16.35 -8.38 -0.23
N ALA A 142 15.32 -9.08 -0.70
CA ALA A 142 14.48 -8.61 -1.80
C ALA A 142 13.68 -7.34 -1.47
N LEU A 143 13.56 -6.96 -0.19
CA LEU A 143 12.89 -5.72 0.21
C LEU A 143 13.62 -4.46 -0.25
N VAL A 144 14.90 -4.54 -0.61
CA VAL A 144 15.65 -3.44 -1.24
C VAL A 144 14.99 -2.98 -2.56
N PHE A 145 14.24 -3.84 -3.24
CA PHE A 145 13.50 -3.47 -4.45
C PHE A 145 12.18 -2.74 -4.16
N SER A 146 11.73 -2.69 -2.89
CA SER A 146 10.44 -2.09 -2.52
C SER A 146 10.28 -0.60 -2.91
N PRO A 147 11.30 0.27 -2.81
CA PRO A 147 11.15 1.67 -3.22
C PRO A 147 10.84 1.78 -4.72
N ALA A 148 11.55 1.02 -5.54
CA ALA A 148 11.35 0.99 -6.98
C ALA A 148 9.97 0.42 -7.35
N LEU A 149 9.56 -0.69 -6.72
CA LEU A 149 8.24 -1.28 -6.95
C LEU A 149 7.11 -0.32 -6.58
N TRP A 150 7.21 0.35 -5.42
CA TRP A 150 6.22 1.34 -5.01
C TRP A 150 6.09 2.46 -6.03
N ALA A 151 7.21 3.10 -6.40
CA ALA A 151 7.23 4.18 -7.37
C ALA A 151 6.71 3.76 -8.74
N LEU A 152 6.99 2.53 -9.20
CA LEU A 152 6.43 1.99 -10.43
C LEU A 152 4.92 1.81 -10.35
N THR A 153 4.37 1.35 -9.21
CA THR A 153 2.91 1.26 -9.04
C THR A 153 2.24 2.62 -8.97
N GLU A 154 2.83 3.63 -8.33
CA GLU A 154 2.33 5.01 -8.37
C GLU A 154 2.39 5.61 -9.78
N LEU A 155 3.48 5.38 -10.50
CA LEU A 155 3.63 5.81 -11.89
C LEU A 155 2.56 5.15 -12.77
N ALA A 156 2.38 3.84 -12.68
CA ALA A 156 1.38 3.09 -13.44
C ALA A 156 -0.04 3.59 -13.14
N ARG A 157 -0.33 3.90 -11.86
CA ARG A 157 -1.62 4.46 -11.43
C ARG A 157 -1.87 5.88 -11.95
N SER A 158 -0.82 6.61 -12.29
CA SER A 158 -0.89 8.01 -12.72
C SER A 158 -0.89 8.20 -14.23
N ARG A 159 -0.96 7.11 -15.03
CA ARG A 159 -0.82 7.14 -16.49
C ARG A 159 -2.04 6.52 -17.18
N GLY A 160 -2.25 6.94 -18.43
CA GLY A 160 -3.35 6.45 -19.29
C GLY A 160 -4.67 7.19 -19.06
N GLU A 161 -5.70 6.80 -19.81
CA GLU A 161 -7.03 7.41 -19.77
C GLU A 161 -7.76 7.18 -18.44
N LEU A 162 -7.43 6.09 -17.75
CA LEU A 162 -7.93 5.76 -16.41
C LEU A 162 -7.00 6.24 -15.29
N GLY A 163 -5.95 7.02 -15.62
CA GLY A 163 -4.96 7.47 -14.65
C GLY A 163 -5.58 8.30 -13.54
N PHE A 164 -5.29 7.95 -12.29
CA PHE A 164 -5.81 8.64 -11.10
C PHE A 164 -4.70 8.80 -10.07
N SER A 165 -4.02 9.95 -10.09
CA SER A 165 -2.79 10.25 -9.33
C SER A 165 -3.03 10.64 -7.85
N TRP A 166 -4.25 10.63 -7.35
CA TRP A 166 -4.54 11.00 -5.96
C TRP A 166 -3.83 10.09 -4.96
N GLY A 167 -3.28 10.67 -3.89
CA GLY A 167 -2.61 9.87 -2.85
C GLY A 167 -1.19 9.42 -3.21
N ILE A 168 -0.52 10.07 -4.18
CA ILE A 168 0.94 9.89 -4.34
C ILE A 168 1.64 10.41 -3.08
N VAL A 169 2.59 9.63 -2.56
CA VAL A 169 3.34 9.93 -1.33
C VAL A 169 3.89 11.36 -1.32
N SER A 170 4.54 11.81 -2.41
CA SER A 170 5.11 13.16 -2.49
C SER A 170 4.09 14.29 -2.32
N ALA A 171 2.83 14.09 -2.72
CA ALA A 171 1.80 15.12 -2.58
C ALA A 171 1.42 15.39 -1.11
N SER A 172 1.66 14.44 -0.21
CA SER A 172 1.43 14.64 1.23
C SER A 172 2.39 15.67 1.85
N LEU A 173 3.54 15.90 1.21
CA LEU A 173 4.65 16.70 1.71
C LEU A 173 4.65 18.15 1.22
N VAL A 174 3.70 18.52 0.34
CA VAL A 174 3.58 19.88 -0.21
C VAL A 174 3.64 20.99 0.85
N PRO A 175 3.07 20.84 2.06
CA PRO A 175 3.20 21.85 3.13
C PRO A 175 4.61 22.03 3.70
N TYR A 176 5.59 21.18 3.37
CA TYR A 176 6.96 21.21 3.89
C TYR A 176 7.97 21.45 2.75
N PRO A 177 8.26 22.72 2.39
CA PRO A 177 9.14 23.06 1.28
C PRO A 177 10.50 22.35 1.32
N VAL A 178 11.10 22.21 2.51
CA VAL A 178 12.38 21.53 2.72
C VAL A 178 12.30 20.04 2.31
N ALA A 179 11.20 19.37 2.64
CA ALA A 179 11.02 17.95 2.35
C ALA A 179 10.83 17.66 0.85
N ILE A 180 10.38 18.65 0.07
CA ILE A 180 10.08 18.49 -1.35
C ILE A 180 11.13 19.09 -2.29
N GLN A 181 12.23 19.68 -1.79
CA GLN A 181 13.25 20.31 -2.64
C GLN A 181 13.83 19.34 -3.68
N GLY A 182 13.97 18.07 -3.30
CA GLY A 182 14.47 17.01 -4.17
C GLY A 182 13.56 16.66 -5.34
N LEU A 183 12.30 17.14 -5.36
CA LEU A 183 11.41 17.00 -6.53
C LEU A 183 12.05 17.58 -7.81
N SER A 184 12.90 18.60 -7.68
CA SER A 184 13.63 19.20 -8.80
C SER A 184 14.65 18.25 -9.46
N ILE A 185 15.10 17.22 -8.75
CA ILE A 185 16.13 16.27 -9.21
C ILE A 185 15.50 14.97 -9.71
N TYR A 186 14.60 14.39 -8.93
CA TYR A 186 14.08 13.03 -9.17
C TYR A 186 12.55 12.95 -9.26
N GLY A 187 11.86 14.10 -9.21
CA GLY A 187 10.41 14.18 -9.40
C GLY A 187 9.58 13.52 -8.29
N PRO A 188 8.24 13.48 -8.45
CA PRO A 188 7.32 13.01 -7.42
C PRO A 188 7.50 11.53 -7.05
N PHE A 189 7.76 10.68 -8.04
CA PHE A 189 7.95 9.24 -7.80
C PHE A 189 9.32 8.92 -7.20
N GLY A 190 10.36 9.68 -7.55
CA GLY A 190 11.66 9.58 -6.89
C GLY A 190 11.58 9.96 -5.41
N LEU A 191 10.79 10.99 -5.07
CA LEU A 191 10.56 11.33 -3.66
C LEU A 191 9.79 10.22 -2.94
N SER A 192 8.83 9.57 -3.60
CA SER A 192 8.18 8.38 -3.06
C SER A 192 9.19 7.27 -2.77
N MET A 193 10.16 7.01 -3.67
CA MET A 193 11.22 6.03 -3.40
C MET A 193 12.00 6.37 -2.13
N VAL A 194 12.35 7.64 -1.91
CA VAL A 194 13.07 8.08 -0.70
C VAL A 194 12.27 7.73 0.55
N PHE A 195 10.98 8.09 0.61
CA PHE A 195 10.16 7.85 1.80
C PHE A 195 9.82 6.37 2.01
N VAL A 196 9.68 5.58 0.95
CA VAL A 196 9.54 4.12 1.07
C VAL A 196 10.83 3.51 1.61
N THR A 197 12.00 4.02 1.19
CA THR A 197 13.30 3.62 1.74
C THR A 197 13.40 3.95 3.23
N VAL A 198 12.97 5.15 3.65
CA VAL A 198 12.93 5.52 5.07
C VAL A 198 12.07 4.54 5.87
N ASN A 199 10.87 4.22 5.39
CA ASN A 199 10.00 3.25 6.06
C ASN A 199 10.64 1.85 6.18
N LEU A 200 11.36 1.41 5.14
CA LEU A 200 12.08 0.14 5.17
C LEU A 200 13.23 0.16 6.19
N LEU A 201 13.95 1.27 6.32
CA LEU A 201 15.06 1.41 7.28
C LEU A 201 14.58 1.53 8.73
N VAL A 202 13.36 2.01 8.94
CA VAL A 202 12.73 2.14 10.27
C VAL A 202 12.14 0.81 10.73
N ALA A 203 11.71 -0.06 9.80
CA ALA A 203 11.08 -1.35 10.08
C ALA A 203 12.09 -2.44 10.52
#